data_AF-A0A522FQB7-F1
#
_entry.id   AF-A0A522FQB7-F1
#
_cell.length_a   1.000
_cell.length_b   1.000
_cell.length_c   1.000
_cell.angle_alpha   90.00
_cell.angle_beta   90.00
_cell.angle_gamma   90.00
#
_symmetry.space_group_name_H-M   'P 1'
#
loop_
_entity.id
_entity.type
_entity.pdbx_description
1 polymer ?
#
loop_
_entity_poly.entity_id
_entity_poly.type
_entity_poly.pdbx_seq_one_letter_code
_entity_poly.pdbx_strand_id
1 'polypeptide(L)'
;MRIFQLYIILIILTSTNVFAQNEVIDYPITIVEQMPLFNKDGVEDFSLWVYQNLKYPESAVKDMESGKVFAKFKIDSLGTLKDVEIVRSAKLFVTLFAFAPALKTNL
;
A
#
# COMPACT_ATOMS: atom_id res chain seq x y z
N MET A 1 -65.16 26.68 -11.34
CA MET A 1 -63.93 26.05 -11.89
C MET A 1 -62.63 26.37 -11.14
N ARG A 2 -62.47 27.52 -10.44
CA ARG A 2 -61.22 27.85 -9.71
C ARG A 2 -60.89 26.95 -8.50
N ILE A 3 -61.90 26.46 -7.77
CA ILE A 3 -61.71 25.59 -6.60
C ILE A 3 -61.10 24.22 -6.96
N PHE A 4 -61.44 23.68 -8.14
CA PHE A 4 -60.93 22.38 -8.61
C PHE A 4 -59.43 22.43 -8.93
N GLN A 5 -58.94 23.59 -9.36
CA GLN A 5 -57.52 23.80 -9.67
C GLN A 5 -56.67 23.80 -8.40
N LEU A 6 -57.21 24.33 -7.28
CA LEU A 6 -56.53 24.34 -5.98
C LEU A 6 -56.36 22.93 -5.42
N TYR A 7 -57.34 22.05 -5.65
CA TYR A 7 -57.29 20.65 -5.22
C TYR A 7 -56.27 19.83 -6.03
N ILE A 8 -56.14 20.10 -7.33
CA ILE A 8 -55.14 19.46 -8.20
C ILE A 8 -53.71 19.85 -7.78
N ILE A 9 -53.48 21.12 -7.43
CA ILE A 9 -52.15 21.58 -6.95
C ILE A 9 -51.76 20.92 -5.63
N LEU A 10 -52.72 20.69 -4.73
CA LEU A 10 -52.49 20.03 -3.44
C LEU A 10 -52.05 18.56 -3.63
N ILE A 11 -52.60 17.86 -4.63
CA ILE A 11 -52.24 16.45 -4.93
C ILE A 11 -50.83 16.33 -5.54
N ILE A 12 -50.39 17.31 -6.32
CA ILE A 12 -49.06 17.31 -6.95
C ILE A 12 -47.94 17.58 -5.93
N LEU A 13 -48.21 18.37 -4.88
CA LEU A 13 -47.25 18.68 -3.82
C LEU A 13 -46.90 17.48 -2.92
N THR A 14 -47.80 16.50 -2.78
CA THR A 14 -47.57 15.35 -1.88
C THR A 14 -46.77 14.21 -2.50
N SER A 15 -46.45 14.24 -3.80
CA SER A 15 -45.89 13.09 -4.54
C SER A 15 -44.42 13.20 -4.93
N THR A 16 -43.62 14.01 -4.22
CA THR A 16 -42.17 14.00 -4.45
C THR A 16 -41.57 12.68 -3.93
N ASN A 17 -41.33 11.73 -4.82
CA ASN A 17 -40.51 10.56 -4.53
C ASN A 17 -39.08 11.04 -4.24
N VAL A 18 -38.59 10.78 -3.04
CA VAL A 18 -37.21 11.07 -2.66
C VAL A 18 -36.32 10.01 -3.32
N PHE A 19 -35.65 10.38 -4.41
CA PHE A 19 -34.55 9.58 -4.93
C PHE A 19 -33.34 9.82 -4.03
N ALA A 20 -33.07 8.89 -3.11
CA ALA A 20 -31.79 8.85 -2.42
C ALA A 20 -30.70 8.63 -3.48
N GLN A 21 -29.84 9.62 -3.70
CA GLN A 21 -28.69 9.48 -4.59
C GLN A 21 -27.70 8.53 -3.90
N ASN A 22 -27.62 7.30 -4.39
CA ASN A 22 -26.60 6.36 -3.95
C ASN A 22 -25.26 6.84 -4.53
N GLU A 23 -24.41 7.41 -3.69
CA GLU A 23 -23.07 7.85 -4.08
C GLU A 23 -22.25 6.58 -4.39
N VAL A 24 -22.05 6.29 -5.68
CA VAL A 24 -21.14 5.22 -6.09
C VAL A 24 -19.73 5.71 -5.84
N ILE A 25 -19.18 5.39 -4.68
CA ILE A 25 -17.79 5.71 -4.35
C ILE A 25 -16.90 4.81 -5.20
N ASP A 26 -16.35 5.37 -6.28
CA ASP A 26 -15.35 4.74 -7.14
C ASP A 26 -14.00 4.73 -6.41
N TYR A 27 -13.82 3.76 -5.52
CA TYR A 27 -12.50 3.43 -5.01
C TYR A 27 -11.72 2.77 -6.15
N PRO A 28 -10.54 3.28 -6.56
CA PRO A 28 -9.70 2.53 -7.48
C PRO A 28 -9.26 1.24 -6.78
N ILE A 29 -9.95 0.16 -7.09
CA ILE A 29 -9.65 -1.18 -6.61
C ILE A 29 -8.31 -1.58 -7.24
N THR A 30 -7.21 -1.33 -6.53
CA THR A 30 -5.90 -1.91 -6.92
C THR A 30 -5.81 -3.31 -6.33
N ILE A 31 -6.78 -4.17 -6.65
CA ILE A 31 -6.60 -5.61 -6.45
C ILE A 31 -5.90 -6.07 -7.72
N VAL A 32 -4.59 -6.29 -7.61
CA VAL A 32 -3.90 -7.07 -8.63
C VAL A 32 -4.42 -8.50 -8.44
N GLU A 33 -5.40 -8.91 -9.25
CA GLU A 33 -6.03 -10.24 -9.14
C GLU A 33 -4.99 -11.37 -9.27
N GLN A 34 -3.84 -11.11 -9.89
CA GLN A 34 -2.81 -12.09 -10.14
C GLN A 34 -1.44 -11.64 -9.58
N MET A 35 -1.01 -12.29 -8.49
CA MET A 35 0.33 -12.09 -7.96
C MET A 35 1.39 -12.64 -8.94
N PRO A 36 2.55 -12.00 -9.06
CA PRO A 36 3.63 -12.52 -9.90
C PRO A 36 4.10 -13.86 -9.36
N LEU A 37 4.19 -14.85 -10.24
CA LEU A 37 4.70 -16.18 -9.94
C LEU A 37 6.22 -16.17 -10.07
N PHE A 38 6.93 -16.60 -9.03
CA PHE A 38 8.34 -16.93 -9.13
C PHE A 38 8.47 -18.36 -9.64
N ASN A 39 9.12 -18.52 -10.79
CA ASN A 39 9.23 -19.78 -11.52
C ASN A 39 7.87 -20.46 -11.80
N LYS A 40 7.36 -21.32 -10.90
CA LYS A 40 6.12 -22.09 -11.06
C LYS A 40 5.26 -22.12 -9.80
N ASP A 41 5.87 -22.31 -8.63
CA ASP A 41 5.13 -22.48 -7.36
C ASP A 41 5.02 -21.18 -6.54
N GLY A 42 5.45 -20.05 -7.11
CA GLY A 42 5.16 -18.73 -6.55
C GLY A 42 5.98 -18.41 -5.30
N VAL A 43 5.30 -18.08 -4.20
CA VAL A 43 5.93 -17.48 -3.01
C VAL A 43 6.76 -18.50 -2.20
N GLU A 44 6.38 -19.78 -2.22
CA GLU A 44 7.04 -20.82 -1.42
C GLU A 44 8.44 -21.14 -1.98
N ASP A 45 8.52 -21.41 -3.28
CA ASP A 45 9.77 -21.60 -4.02
C ASP A 45 10.69 -20.39 -3.92
N PHE A 46 10.12 -19.18 -3.99
CA PHE A 46 10.89 -17.96 -3.81
C PHE A 46 11.52 -17.91 -2.42
N SER A 47 10.76 -18.25 -1.38
CA SER A 47 11.25 -18.26 -0.01
C SER A 47 12.41 -19.25 0.16
N LEU A 48 12.26 -20.46 -0.40
CA LEU A 48 13.32 -21.47 -0.37
C LEU A 48 14.57 -21.01 -1.13
N TRP A 49 14.40 -20.42 -2.32
CA TRP A 49 15.50 -19.88 -3.10
C TRP A 49 16.24 -18.77 -2.34
N VAL A 50 15.52 -17.88 -1.65
CA VAL A 50 16.14 -16.85 -0.81
C VAL A 50 16.96 -17.52 0.30
N TYR A 51 16.43 -18.49 1.03
CA TYR A 51 17.18 -19.16 2.09
C TYR A 51 18.48 -19.83 1.60
N GLN A 52 18.46 -20.39 0.38
CA GLN A 52 19.63 -21.06 -0.20
C GLN A 52 20.69 -20.08 -0.73
N ASN A 53 20.27 -18.93 -1.24
CA ASN A 53 21.15 -17.95 -1.89
C ASN A 53 21.54 -16.77 -0.98
N LEU A 54 20.87 -16.62 0.16
CA LEU A 54 21.15 -15.55 1.13
C LEU A 54 22.53 -15.76 1.76
N LYS A 55 23.43 -14.83 1.48
CA LYS A 55 24.74 -14.75 2.14
C LYS A 55 24.61 -13.92 3.41
N TYR A 56 24.67 -14.57 4.56
CA TYR A 56 24.67 -13.86 5.84
C TYR A 56 26.04 -13.23 6.10
N PRO A 57 26.13 -11.93 6.42
CA PRO A 57 27.41 -11.26 6.61
C PRO A 57 28.10 -11.76 7.89
N GLU A 58 29.41 -12.00 7.82
CA GLU A 58 30.21 -12.52 8.95
C GLU A 58 30.15 -11.62 10.19
N SER A 59 30.08 -10.30 10.00
CA SER A 59 29.94 -9.34 11.10
C SER A 59 28.69 -9.59 11.93
N ALA A 60 27.56 -9.91 11.29
CA ALA A 60 26.32 -10.20 12.00
C ALA A 60 26.37 -11.55 12.74
N VAL A 61 27.11 -12.54 12.21
CA VAL A 61 27.35 -13.82 12.93
C VAL A 61 28.18 -13.59 14.18
N LYS A 62 29.27 -12.83 14.04
CA LYS A 62 30.20 -12.53 15.14
C LYS A 62 29.51 -11.75 16.25
N ASP A 63 28.67 -10.79 15.88
CA ASP A 63 27.95 -9.92 16.81
C ASP A 63 26.63 -10.54 17.30
N MET A 64 26.32 -11.79 16.89
CA MET A 64 25.07 -12.51 17.17
C MET A 64 23.81 -11.68 16.83
N GLU A 65 23.93 -10.77 15.87
CA GLU A 65 22.84 -9.90 15.44
C GLU A 65 21.88 -10.73 14.57
N SER A 66 20.59 -10.64 14.89
CA SER A 66 19.51 -11.25 14.10
C SER A 66 18.35 -10.27 14.00
N GLY A 67 17.56 -10.36 12.93
CA GLY A 67 16.33 -9.59 12.83
C GLY A 67 15.63 -9.75 11.51
N LYS A 68 14.47 -9.10 11.39
CA LYS A 68 13.62 -9.15 10.20
C LYS A 68 13.91 -7.95 9.29
N VAL A 69 14.18 -8.23 8.02
CA VAL A 69 14.35 -7.21 6.98
C VAL A 69 13.13 -7.26 6.06
N PHE A 70 12.51 -6.11 5.84
CA PHE A 70 11.43 -5.95 4.87
C PHE A 70 11.99 -5.25 3.64
N ALA A 71 12.10 -6.00 2.55
CA ALA A 71 12.48 -5.48 1.24
C ALA A 71 11.24 -5.34 0.36
N LYS A 72 11.16 -4.23 -0.36
CA LYS A 72 10.18 -3.97 -1.40
C LYS A 72 10.92 -3.95 -2.72
N PHE A 73 10.39 -4.63 -3.72
CA PHE A 73 10.95 -4.63 -5.06
C PHE A 73 9.81 -4.70 -6.07
N LYS A 74 10.08 -4.29 -7.30
CA LYS A 74 9.15 -4.40 -8.43
C LYS A 74 9.66 -5.44 -9.41
N ILE A 75 8.74 -6.12 -10.06
CA ILE A 75 9.04 -7.05 -11.14
C ILE A 75 8.45 -6.47 -12.42
N ASP A 76 9.27 -6.34 -13.46
CA ASP A 76 8.84 -5.91 -14.79
C ASP A 76 8.08 -7.03 -15.52
N SER A 77 7.37 -6.71 -16.59
CA SER A 77 6.62 -7.70 -17.40
C SER A 77 7.50 -8.80 -18.00
N LEU A 78 8.80 -8.53 -18.15
CA LEU A 78 9.82 -9.48 -18.60
C LEU A 78 10.39 -10.36 -17.47
N GLY A 79 9.86 -10.24 -16.24
CA GLY A 79 10.34 -11.00 -15.07
C GLY A 79 11.64 -10.49 -14.47
N THR A 80 12.07 -9.27 -14.84
CA THR A 80 13.30 -8.67 -14.30
C THR A 80 13.01 -7.87 -13.04
N LEU A 81 13.87 -8.01 -12.02
CA LEU A 81 13.80 -7.26 -10.76
C LEU A 81 14.21 -5.80 -10.99
N LYS A 82 13.37 -4.86 -10.57
CA LYS A 82 13.62 -3.40 -10.60
C LYS A 82 13.27 -2.78 -9.24
N ASP A 83 13.85 -1.61 -8.95
CA ASP A 83 13.56 -0.78 -7.77
C ASP A 83 13.58 -1.54 -6.43
N VAL A 84 14.73 -2.11 -6.07
CA VAL A 84 14.91 -2.77 -4.76
C VAL A 84 15.12 -1.72 -3.67
N GLU A 85 14.20 -1.66 -2.72
CA GLU A 85 14.22 -0.75 -1.59
C GLU A 85 14.09 -1.52 -0.27
N ILE A 86 14.91 -1.20 0.72
CA ILE A 86 14.79 -1.77 2.07
C ILE A 86 13.90 -0.84 2.88
N VAL A 87 12.65 -1.26 3.12
CA VAL A 87 11.65 -0.49 3.87
C VAL A 87 11.94 -0.53 5.36
N ARG A 88 12.45 -1.67 5.86
CA ARG A 88 12.81 -1.83 7.27
C ARG A 88 13.96 -2.80 7.42
N SER A 89 15.01 -2.37 8.10
CA SER A 89 16.17 -3.20 8.42
C SER A 89 16.04 -3.88 9.79
N ALA A 90 16.75 -4.99 9.96
CA ALA A 90 16.83 -5.73 11.22
C ALA A 90 17.39 -4.88 12.37
N LYS A 91 18.34 -3.99 12.05
CA LYS A 91 18.85 -2.98 12.95
C LYS A 91 17.92 -1.79 12.89
N LEU A 92 17.24 -1.51 14.01
CA LEU A 92 16.52 -0.27 14.24
C LEU A 92 17.53 0.88 14.26
N PHE A 93 17.99 1.34 13.09
CA PHE A 93 18.72 2.59 13.00
C PHE A 93 17.70 3.73 12.97
N VAL A 94 17.04 3.92 14.10
CA VAL A 94 16.20 5.10 14.35
C VAL A 94 17.14 6.27 14.59
N THR A 95 17.30 7.09 13.54
CA THR A 95 17.43 8.55 13.62
C THR A 95 18.46 9.15 14.59
N LEU A 96 19.70 8.64 14.68
CA LEU A 96 20.78 9.45 15.29
C LEU A 96 21.37 10.48 14.30
N PHE A 97 21.10 10.34 12.99
CA PHE A 97 21.52 11.32 11.97
C PHE A 97 20.39 12.18 11.38
N ALA A 98 19.12 11.96 11.78
CA ALA A 98 17.99 12.73 11.26
C ALA A 98 17.61 13.94 12.13
N PHE A 99 18.35 14.22 13.21
CA PHE A 99 18.08 15.35 14.10
C PHE A 99 19.35 16.16 14.44
N ALA A 100 20.15 16.47 13.42
CA ALA A 100 21.10 17.59 13.51
C ALA A 100 20.62 18.77 12.65
N PRO A 101 19.56 19.50 13.05
CA PRO A 101 19.30 20.81 12.47
C PRO A 101 20.45 21.74 12.88
N ALA A 102 21.31 22.06 11.92
CA ALA A 102 22.17 23.23 11.88
C ALA A 102 22.71 23.76 13.22
N LEU A 103 23.85 23.23 13.69
CA LEU A 103 24.80 24.04 14.45
C LEU A 103 25.90 24.52 13.52
N LYS A 104 25.54 25.46 12.64
CA LYS A 104 26.48 26.46 12.13
C LYS A 104 26.48 27.61 13.15
N THR A 105 27.16 27.42 14.27
CA THR A 105 27.53 28.57 15.12
C THR A 105 28.95 28.94 14.74
N ASN A 106 29.05 30.06 14.03
CA ASN A 106 30.28 30.84 14.02
C ASN A 106 30.56 31.24 15.47
N LEU A 107 31.72 30.86 15.98
CA LEU A 107 32.56 31.62 16.93
C LEU A 107 33.97 31.04 16.84
#